data_AF-A0A7X3UGY8-F1
#
_entry.id   AF-A0A7X3UGY8-F1
#
_cell.length_a   1.000
_cell.length_b   1.000
_cell.length_c   1.000
_cell.angle_alpha   90.00
_cell.angle_beta   90.00
_cell.angle_gamma   90.00
#
_symmetry.space_group_name_H-M   'P 1'
#
loop_
_entity.id
_entity.type
_entity.pdbx_description
1 polymer ?
#
loop_
_entity_poly.entity_id
_entity_poly.type
_entity_poly.pdbx_seq_one_letter_code
_entity_poly.pdbx_strand_id
1 'polypeptide(L)'
;MTVKTDRAIYIVTGTTLLTFLMINRIGSIGLLEPKLLIWLLYPNVLIAVILFLYCILQADEDVSLFSSSAIFAVATVLTYVPMDWLFSRKVRLIFYLRSDFLANVTTPIGIILNWMVFATLAGYCYQRLTTVFQTHFADASENPRLGFVGSAMLAAGLTGMGAAIGSVLIYALGVSHLWVWNAAQVDHIPQIASVPVFVPLAFLLTFLLCPYVFGVTGSFLREQHTGVAGIRCGIFIGALQFLGFLMFYALK
;
A
#
# COMPACT_ATOMS: atom_id res chain seq x y z
N MET A 1 9.26 24.97 -4.91
CA MET A 1 10.04 24.44 -3.77
C MET A 1 10.05 22.93 -3.88
N THR A 2 11.18 22.32 -4.22
CA THR A 2 11.36 20.86 -4.20
C THR A 2 11.66 20.45 -2.77
N VAL A 3 10.69 19.83 -2.09
CA VAL A 3 10.86 19.42 -0.70
C VAL A 3 11.73 18.16 -0.66
N LYS A 4 12.74 18.14 0.22
CA LYS A 4 13.75 17.07 0.27
C LYS A 4 13.13 15.68 0.50
N THR A 5 12.00 15.61 1.19
CA THR A 5 11.21 14.38 1.41
C THR A 5 10.66 13.80 0.10
N ASP A 6 10.31 14.62 -0.88
CA ASP A 6 9.81 14.16 -2.18
C ASP A 6 10.91 13.35 -2.91
N ARG A 7 12.18 13.77 -2.80
CA ARG A 7 13.33 13.03 -3.36
C ARG A 7 13.51 11.66 -2.69
N ALA A 8 13.41 11.60 -1.36
CA ALA A 8 13.50 10.32 -0.64
C ALA A 8 12.41 9.35 -1.10
N ILE A 9 11.20 9.87 -1.34
CA ILE A 9 10.06 9.07 -1.79
C ILE A 9 10.21 8.58 -3.22
N TYR A 10 10.71 9.41 -4.14
CA TYR A 10 11.03 8.95 -5.50
C TYR A 10 12.10 7.86 -5.48
N ILE A 11 13.10 7.98 -4.59
CA ILE A 11 14.13 6.94 -4.43
C ILE A 11 13.48 5.64 -3.92
N VAL A 12 12.71 5.68 -2.83
CA VAL A 12 12.04 4.49 -2.27
C VAL A 12 11.09 3.84 -3.28
N THR A 13 10.32 4.64 -4.01
CA THR A 13 9.40 4.14 -5.03
C THR A 13 10.16 3.50 -6.19
N GLY A 14 11.20 4.17 -6.67
CA GLY A 14 12.06 3.68 -7.74
C GLY A 14 12.79 2.39 -7.35
N THR A 15 13.33 2.32 -6.13
CA THR A 15 14.01 1.12 -5.63
C THR A 15 13.03 -0.02 -5.40
N THR A 16 11.82 0.26 -4.89
CA THR A 16 10.77 -0.76 -4.73
C THR A 16 10.39 -1.37 -6.07
N LEU A 17 10.13 -0.53 -7.08
CA LEU A 17 9.79 -0.98 -8.43
C LEU A 17 10.94 -1.76 -9.06
N LEU A 18 12.17 -1.24 -8.94
CA LEU A 18 13.37 -1.89 -9.46
C LEU A 18 13.59 -3.26 -8.81
N THR A 19 13.40 -3.38 -7.50
CA THR A 19 13.49 -4.65 -6.78
C THR A 19 12.49 -5.68 -7.34
N PHE A 20 11.23 -5.28 -7.58
CA PHE A 20 10.25 -6.20 -8.19
C PHE A 20 10.59 -6.56 -9.63
N LEU A 21 11.08 -5.62 -10.43
CA LEU A 21 11.55 -5.90 -11.80
C LEU A 21 12.74 -6.87 -11.78
N MET A 22 13.68 -6.69 -10.86
CA MET A 22 14.80 -7.61 -10.66
C MET A 22 14.33 -8.99 -10.24
N ILE A 23 13.42 -9.09 -9.26
CA ILE A 23 12.84 -10.36 -8.81
C ILE A 23 12.16 -11.08 -9.98
N ASN A 24 11.35 -10.38 -10.76
CA ASN A 24 10.69 -10.94 -11.94
C ASN A 24 11.71 -11.45 -12.98
N ARG A 25 12.74 -10.64 -13.31
CA ARG A 25 13.77 -11.03 -14.28
C ARG A 25 14.65 -12.18 -13.80
N ILE A 26 15.12 -12.13 -12.56
CA ILE A 26 15.96 -13.17 -11.95
C ILE A 26 15.17 -14.47 -11.82
N GLY A 27 13.91 -14.38 -11.36
CA GLY A 27 13.00 -15.51 -11.25
C GLY A 27 12.73 -16.17 -12.60
N SER A 28 12.54 -15.37 -13.66
CA SER A 28 12.32 -15.87 -15.02
C SER A 28 13.54 -16.56 -15.64
N ILE A 29 14.76 -16.11 -15.31
CA ILE A 29 16.00 -16.67 -15.87
C ILE A 29 16.50 -17.87 -15.04
N GLY A 30 15.93 -18.11 -13.85
CA GLY A 30 16.33 -19.20 -12.96
C GLY A 30 17.74 -19.03 -12.38
N LEU A 31 18.26 -17.80 -12.36
CA LEU A 31 19.68 -17.51 -12.08
C LEU A 31 20.05 -17.62 -10.59
N LEU A 32 19.11 -17.35 -9.68
CA LEU A 32 19.32 -17.47 -8.24
C LEU A 32 18.46 -18.59 -7.66
N GLU A 33 18.96 -19.20 -6.59
CA GLU A 33 18.14 -20.11 -5.79
C GLU A 33 16.84 -19.40 -5.37
N PRO A 34 15.68 -20.08 -5.46
CA PRO A 34 14.38 -19.49 -5.13
C PRO A 34 14.29 -18.91 -3.71
N LYS A 35 15.13 -19.38 -2.79
CA LYS A 35 15.23 -18.85 -1.43
C LYS A 35 15.73 -17.41 -1.40
N LEU A 36 16.67 -17.05 -2.29
CA LEU A 36 17.32 -15.74 -2.34
C LEU A 36 16.41 -14.63 -2.90
N LEU A 37 15.32 -14.98 -3.59
CA LEU A 37 14.38 -14.00 -4.17
C LEU A 37 13.67 -13.15 -3.10
N ILE A 38 13.25 -13.75 -1.97
CA ILE A 38 12.68 -12.97 -0.85
C ILE A 38 13.73 -12.04 -0.25
N TRP A 39 15.01 -12.44 -0.26
CA TRP A 39 16.06 -11.62 0.33
C TRP A 39 16.31 -10.33 -0.44
N LEU A 40 15.99 -10.30 -1.73
CA LEU A 40 16.04 -9.09 -2.56
C LEU A 40 15.05 -8.02 -2.12
N LEU A 41 14.05 -8.35 -1.29
CA LEU A 41 13.13 -7.38 -0.70
C LEU A 41 13.78 -6.57 0.45
N TYR A 42 14.75 -7.14 1.17
CA TYR A 42 15.39 -6.46 2.31
C TYR A 42 16.21 -5.22 1.94
N PRO A 43 16.97 -5.18 0.82
CA PRO A 43 17.61 -3.96 0.37
C PRO A 43 16.66 -2.78 0.23
N ASN A 44 15.43 -3.00 -0.27
CA ASN A 44 14.43 -1.94 -0.39
C ASN A 44 14.01 -1.40 0.99
N VAL A 45 13.78 -2.31 1.94
CA VAL A 45 13.46 -1.93 3.33
C VAL A 45 14.61 -1.19 3.97
N LEU A 46 15.84 -1.64 3.77
CA LEU A 46 17.04 -0.99 4.29
C LEU A 46 17.18 0.43 3.72
N ILE A 47 16.97 0.61 2.43
CA ILE A 47 16.97 1.93 1.78
C ILE A 47 15.87 2.82 2.40
N ALA A 48 14.65 2.29 2.57
CA ALA A 48 13.55 3.02 3.18
C ALA A 48 13.86 3.46 4.63
N VAL A 49 14.47 2.58 5.44
CA VAL A 49 14.87 2.89 6.82
C VAL A 49 16.00 3.91 6.86
N ILE A 50 17.03 3.77 6.03
CA ILE A 50 18.15 4.71 5.97
C ILE A 50 17.65 6.10 5.57
N LEU A 51 16.76 6.17 4.57
CA LEU A 51 16.16 7.43 4.15
C LEU A 51 15.25 8.02 5.23
N PHE A 52 14.53 7.18 5.99
CA PHE A 52 13.75 7.63 7.14
C PHE A 52 14.62 8.28 8.21
N LEU A 53 15.71 7.63 8.60
CA LEU A 53 16.66 8.19 9.55
C LEU A 53 17.33 9.46 9.02
N TYR A 54 17.71 9.47 7.74
CA TYR A 54 18.29 10.65 7.09
C TYR A 54 17.35 11.85 7.11
N CYS A 55 16.07 11.65 6.77
CA CYS A 55 15.06 12.71 6.81
C CYS A 55 14.82 13.23 8.23
N ILE A 56 14.83 12.37 9.25
CA ILE A 56 14.74 12.79 10.65
C ILE A 56 15.94 13.65 11.08
N LEU A 57 17.14 13.27 10.67
CA LEU A 57 18.38 13.92 11.10
C LEU A 57 18.62 15.29 10.45
N GLN A 58 17.97 15.62 9.33
CA GLN A 58 18.13 16.90 8.62
C GLN A 58 17.12 17.99 9.04
N ALA A 59 16.53 17.89 10.22
CA ALA A 59 15.37 18.66 10.66
C ALA A 59 15.45 20.20 10.42
N ASP A 60 14.76 20.64 9.37
CA ASP A 60 14.18 21.98 9.17
C ASP A 60 12.85 21.94 8.36
N GLU A 61 12.44 20.79 7.79
CA GLU A 61 11.17 20.61 7.05
C GLU A 61 10.43 19.31 7.45
N ASP A 62 9.11 19.40 7.66
CA ASP A 62 8.05 18.37 7.59
C ASP A 62 8.34 16.90 7.99
N VAL A 63 9.23 16.65 8.97
CA VAL A 63 9.43 15.31 9.58
C VAL A 63 8.12 14.72 10.12
N SER A 64 7.17 15.57 10.51
CA SER A 64 5.84 15.20 11.00
C SER A 64 5.03 14.40 9.97
N LEU A 65 5.10 14.73 8.68
CA LEU A 65 4.29 14.15 7.62
C LEU A 65 4.78 12.75 7.25
N PHE A 66 6.10 12.59 7.17
CA PHE A 66 6.73 11.30 6.91
C PHE A 66 6.60 10.33 8.10
N SER A 67 6.81 10.82 9.33
CA SER A 67 6.59 10.04 10.55
C SER A 67 5.13 9.59 10.69
N SER A 68 4.20 10.51 10.44
CA SER A 68 2.75 10.23 10.42
C SER A 68 2.37 9.15 9.41
N SER A 69 2.95 9.21 8.21
CA SER A 69 2.72 8.22 7.16
C SER A 69 3.30 6.84 7.52
N ALA A 70 4.46 6.80 8.18
CA ALA A 70 5.05 5.55 8.66
C ALA A 70 4.21 4.90 9.77
N ILE A 71 3.73 5.70 10.75
CA ILE A 71 2.83 5.21 11.81
C ILE A 71 1.53 4.66 11.20
N PHE A 72 0.95 5.40 10.25
CA PHE A 72 -0.22 4.95 9.49
C PHE A 72 0.04 3.60 8.81
N ALA A 73 1.17 3.45 8.13
CA ALA A 73 1.52 2.23 7.40
C ALA A 73 1.72 1.03 8.32
N VAL A 74 2.46 1.21 9.42
CA VAL A 74 2.66 0.15 10.42
C VAL A 74 1.32 -0.31 10.97
N ALA A 75 0.46 0.63 11.38
CA ALA A 75 -0.87 0.31 11.88
C ALA A 75 -1.76 -0.38 10.84
N THR A 76 -1.74 0.09 9.59
CA THR A 76 -2.50 -0.50 8.47
C THR A 76 -2.08 -1.95 8.23
N VAL A 77 -0.78 -2.17 8.05
CA VAL A 77 -0.27 -3.49 7.66
C VAL A 77 -0.41 -4.47 8.81
N LEU A 78 -0.06 -4.11 10.05
CA LEU A 78 -0.22 -5.00 11.20
C LEU A 78 -1.68 -5.42 11.42
N THR A 79 -2.63 -4.52 11.12
CA THR A 79 -4.07 -4.84 11.20
C THR A 79 -4.55 -5.69 10.02
N TYR A 80 -3.90 -5.58 8.85
CA TYR A 80 -4.20 -6.37 7.66
C TYR A 80 -3.57 -7.77 7.68
N VAL A 81 -2.39 -7.96 8.31
CA VAL A 81 -1.67 -9.25 8.35
C VAL A 81 -2.56 -10.44 8.80
N PRO A 82 -3.44 -10.33 9.81
CA PRO A 82 -4.35 -11.41 10.18
C PRO A 82 -5.29 -11.85 9.03
N MET A 83 -5.74 -10.91 8.20
CA MET A 83 -6.56 -11.22 7.03
C MET A 83 -5.74 -11.90 5.93
N ASP A 84 -4.52 -11.42 5.67
CA ASP A 84 -3.60 -12.08 4.74
C ASP A 84 -3.24 -13.51 5.19
N TRP A 85 -3.10 -13.72 6.50
CA TRP A 85 -2.94 -15.03 7.10
C TRP A 85 -4.17 -15.93 6.91
N LEU A 86 -5.38 -15.39 7.05
CA LEU A 86 -6.62 -16.13 6.76
C LEU A 86 -6.70 -16.52 5.28
N PHE A 87 -6.40 -15.58 4.37
CA PHE A 87 -6.41 -15.85 2.94
C PHE A 87 -5.37 -16.88 2.53
N SER A 88 -4.15 -16.79 3.05
CA SER A 88 -3.08 -17.72 2.71
C SER A 88 -3.26 -19.10 3.34
N ARG A 89 -3.63 -19.17 4.63
CA ARG A 89 -3.64 -20.43 5.39
C ARG A 89 -4.98 -21.16 5.41
N LYS A 90 -6.08 -20.41 5.58
CA LYS A 90 -7.42 -20.99 5.78
C LYS A 90 -8.16 -21.12 4.46
N VAL A 91 -8.31 -20.00 3.74
CA VAL A 91 -9.00 -19.96 2.45
C VAL A 91 -8.13 -20.54 1.33
N ARG A 92 -6.81 -20.52 1.52
CA ARG A 92 -5.81 -20.95 0.51
C ARG A 92 -6.01 -20.20 -0.81
N LEU A 93 -6.31 -18.91 -0.72
CA LEU A 93 -6.51 -18.02 -1.86
C LEU A 93 -5.17 -17.71 -2.55
N ILE A 94 -4.14 -17.47 -1.75
CA ILE A 94 -2.78 -17.15 -2.20
C ILE A 94 -1.79 -18.08 -1.50
N PHE A 95 -0.86 -18.63 -2.26
CA PHE A 95 0.23 -19.43 -1.75
C PHE A 95 1.53 -18.64 -1.83
N TYR A 96 2.11 -18.33 -0.68
CA TYR A 96 3.47 -17.82 -0.63
C TYR A 96 4.43 -18.99 -0.88
N LEU A 97 5.25 -18.86 -1.92
CA LEU A 97 6.04 -19.99 -2.42
C LEU A 97 7.22 -20.35 -1.52
N ARG A 98 7.62 -19.43 -0.62
CA ARG A 98 8.83 -19.52 0.18
C ARG A 98 8.59 -18.83 1.52
N SER A 99 9.13 -19.41 2.59
CA SER A 99 9.20 -18.79 3.91
C SER A 99 10.57 -18.11 4.10
N ASP A 100 10.64 -17.11 4.96
CA ASP A 100 11.90 -16.53 5.43
C ASP A 100 12.29 -17.09 6.81
N PHE A 101 12.88 -16.27 7.67
CA PHE A 101 13.36 -16.62 9.01
C PHE A 101 12.31 -17.33 9.88
N LEU A 102 11.04 -16.98 9.72
CA LEU A 102 9.95 -17.56 10.49
C LEU A 102 9.15 -18.53 9.63
N ALA A 103 9.63 -19.77 9.51
CA ALA A 103 8.97 -20.83 8.74
C ALA A 103 7.49 -21.11 9.14
N ASN A 104 7.08 -20.65 10.33
CA ASN A 104 5.72 -20.79 10.85
C ASN A 104 4.78 -19.62 10.50
N VAL A 105 5.30 -18.51 9.99
CA VAL A 105 4.50 -17.39 9.49
C VAL A 105 4.23 -17.62 8.01
N THR A 106 2.96 -17.68 7.63
CA THR A 106 2.57 -18.01 6.25
C THR A 106 2.94 -16.90 5.27
N THR A 107 2.94 -15.65 5.72
CA THR A 107 3.34 -14.48 4.94
C THR A 107 4.78 -14.10 5.31
N PRO A 108 5.74 -14.17 4.38
CA PRO A 108 7.12 -13.73 4.63
C PRO A 108 7.18 -12.30 5.16
N ILE A 109 8.00 -12.06 6.19
CA ILE A 109 8.32 -10.75 6.74
C ILE A 109 8.80 -9.80 5.64
N GLY A 110 9.64 -10.28 4.71
CA GLY A 110 10.09 -9.46 3.57
C GLY A 110 8.93 -8.89 2.74
N ILE A 111 7.83 -9.63 2.60
CA ILE A 111 6.61 -9.16 1.92
C ILE A 111 5.87 -8.17 2.82
N ILE A 112 5.67 -8.48 4.11
CA ILE A 112 5.01 -7.59 5.07
C ILE A 112 5.69 -6.21 5.11
N LEU A 113 7.02 -6.18 5.19
CA LEU A 113 7.78 -4.93 5.23
C LEU A 113 7.62 -4.13 3.93
N ASN A 114 7.56 -4.80 2.79
CA ASN A 114 7.36 -4.12 1.51
C ASN A 114 5.94 -3.52 1.39
N TRP A 115 4.95 -4.19 1.97
CA TRP A 115 3.60 -3.65 2.10
C TRP A 115 3.57 -2.42 3.03
N MET A 116 4.40 -2.41 4.09
CA MET A 116 4.55 -1.21 4.94
C MET A 116 5.15 -0.05 4.14
N VAL A 117 6.15 -0.30 3.30
CA VAL A 117 6.70 0.73 2.40
C VAL A 117 5.63 1.25 1.44
N PHE A 118 4.86 0.36 0.82
CA PHE A 118 3.76 0.73 -0.07
C PHE A 118 2.67 1.57 0.61
N ALA A 119 2.22 1.15 1.81
CA ALA A 119 1.22 1.88 2.56
C ALA A 119 1.74 3.25 3.06
N THR A 120 3.04 3.33 3.40
CA THR A 120 3.70 4.60 3.76
C THR A 120 3.68 5.56 2.59
N LEU A 121 4.05 5.07 1.40
CA LEU A 121 4.04 5.85 0.17
C LEU A 121 2.64 6.37 -0.15
N ALA A 122 1.63 5.51 -0.10
CA ALA A 122 0.26 5.88 -0.41
C ALA A 122 -0.28 6.92 0.61
N GLY A 123 -0.01 6.73 1.90
CA GLY A 123 -0.35 7.70 2.95
C GLY A 123 0.31 9.06 2.74
N TYR A 124 1.62 9.08 2.43
CA TYR A 124 2.34 10.32 2.14
C TYR A 124 1.79 11.01 0.91
N CYS A 125 1.58 10.28 -0.20
CA CYS A 125 1.04 10.85 -1.44
C CYS A 125 -0.31 11.49 -1.20
N TYR A 126 -1.19 10.85 -0.43
CA TYR A 126 -2.48 11.43 -0.07
C TYR A 126 -2.32 12.74 0.71
N GLN A 127 -1.53 12.73 1.78
CA GLN A 127 -1.30 13.92 2.61
C GLN A 127 -0.68 15.06 1.80
N ARG A 128 0.32 14.75 0.96
CA ARG A 128 1.02 15.72 0.13
C ARG A 128 0.11 16.32 -0.94
N LEU A 129 -0.64 15.50 -1.68
CA LEU A 129 -1.60 15.95 -2.68
C LEU A 129 -2.69 16.81 -2.05
N THR A 130 -3.16 16.42 -0.87
CA THR A 130 -4.14 17.20 -0.11
C THR A 130 -3.61 18.60 0.20
N THR A 131 -2.38 18.72 0.72
CA THR A 131 -1.75 20.02 0.97
C THR A 131 -1.57 20.83 -0.32
N VAL A 132 -1.08 20.22 -1.39
CA VAL A 132 -0.86 20.88 -2.69
C VAL A 132 -2.18 21.40 -3.26
N PHE A 133 -3.24 20.59 -3.28
CA PHE A 133 -4.54 21.00 -3.78
C PHE A 133 -5.21 22.04 -2.89
N GLN A 134 -5.05 21.95 -1.58
CA GLN A 134 -5.52 22.99 -0.68
C GLN A 134 -4.80 24.31 -0.96
N THR A 135 -3.48 24.32 -1.14
CA THR A 135 -2.75 25.56 -1.46
C THR A 135 -3.12 26.14 -2.83
N HIS A 136 -3.35 25.29 -3.84
CA HIS A 136 -3.64 25.76 -5.19
C HIS A 136 -5.11 26.14 -5.42
N PHE A 137 -6.04 25.53 -4.69
CA PHE A 137 -7.48 25.76 -4.85
C PHE A 137 -8.11 26.56 -3.70
N ALA A 138 -7.33 26.99 -2.68
CA ALA A 138 -7.81 27.82 -1.57
C ALA A 138 -8.44 29.15 -2.03
N ASP A 139 -7.87 29.77 -3.06
CA ASP A 139 -8.32 31.09 -3.55
C ASP A 139 -9.46 31.03 -4.58
N ALA A 140 -9.76 29.83 -5.13
CA ALA A 140 -10.67 29.70 -6.28
C ALA A 140 -12.15 29.46 -5.88
N SER A 141 -12.44 29.26 -4.60
CA SER A 141 -13.74 28.80 -4.14
C SER A 141 -14.47 29.86 -3.32
N GLU A 142 -15.62 30.34 -3.81
CA GLU A 142 -16.52 31.26 -3.09
C GLU A 142 -16.99 30.70 -1.73
N ASN A 143 -16.90 29.38 -1.53
CA ASN A 143 -17.30 28.71 -0.30
C ASN A 143 -16.16 27.80 0.23
N PRO A 144 -15.27 28.27 1.12
CA PRO A 144 -14.00 27.61 1.46
C PRO A 144 -14.18 26.16 1.96
N ARG A 145 -15.35 25.84 2.51
CA ARG A 145 -15.73 24.48 2.95
C ARG A 145 -15.88 23.50 1.78
N LEU A 146 -16.47 23.92 0.67
CA LEU A 146 -16.68 23.08 -0.51
C LEU A 146 -15.36 22.84 -1.24
N GLY A 147 -14.52 23.88 -1.36
CA GLY A 147 -13.18 23.77 -1.92
C GLY A 147 -12.27 22.82 -1.13
N PHE A 148 -12.36 22.84 0.20
CA PHE A 148 -11.58 21.95 1.06
C PHE A 148 -11.96 20.48 0.89
N VAL A 149 -13.27 20.17 0.91
CA VAL A 149 -13.76 18.80 0.69
C VAL A 149 -13.44 18.32 -0.73
N GLY A 150 -13.62 19.19 -1.73
CA GLY A 150 -13.27 18.89 -3.12
C GLY A 150 -11.80 18.53 -3.30
N SER A 151 -10.89 19.31 -2.70
CA SER A 151 -9.45 19.06 -2.78
C SER A 151 -9.03 17.73 -2.12
N ALA A 152 -9.61 17.40 -0.95
CA ALA A 152 -9.36 16.13 -0.27
C ALA A 152 -9.92 14.93 -1.06
N MET A 153 -11.09 15.07 -1.67
CA MET A 153 -11.68 14.02 -2.51
C MET A 153 -10.88 13.80 -3.80
N LEU A 154 -10.35 14.87 -4.40
CA LEU A 154 -9.49 14.77 -5.58
C LEU A 154 -8.14 14.11 -5.25
N ALA A 155 -7.53 14.47 -4.11
CA ALA A 155 -6.35 13.77 -3.58
C ALA A 155 -6.65 12.28 -3.34
N ALA A 156 -7.77 11.96 -2.69
CA ALA A 156 -8.20 10.58 -2.46
C ALA A 156 -8.41 9.80 -3.76
N GLY A 157 -9.00 10.43 -4.78
CA GLY A 157 -9.19 9.84 -6.10
C GLY A 157 -7.86 9.49 -6.77
N LEU A 158 -6.91 10.43 -6.81
CA LEU A 158 -5.59 10.20 -7.40
C LEU A 158 -4.79 9.15 -6.62
N THR A 159 -4.77 9.23 -5.29
CA THR A 159 -4.09 8.22 -4.45
C THR A 159 -4.76 6.86 -4.59
N GLY A 160 -6.09 6.80 -4.65
CA GLY A 160 -6.83 5.54 -4.81
C GLY A 160 -6.54 4.87 -6.15
N MET A 161 -6.55 5.61 -7.25
CA MET A 161 -6.15 5.08 -8.55
C MET A 161 -4.68 4.62 -8.55
N GLY A 162 -3.79 5.42 -7.96
CA GLY A 162 -2.38 5.06 -7.81
C GLY A 162 -2.19 3.79 -6.98
N ALA A 163 -2.93 3.62 -5.89
CA ALA A 163 -2.89 2.44 -5.04
C ALA A 163 -3.44 1.21 -5.76
N ALA A 164 -4.51 1.34 -6.53
CA ALA A 164 -5.07 0.27 -7.34
C ALA A 164 -4.05 -0.21 -8.38
N ILE A 165 -3.49 0.71 -9.18
CA ILE A 165 -2.47 0.40 -10.19
C ILE A 165 -1.23 -0.20 -9.54
N GLY A 166 -0.75 0.41 -8.45
CA GLY A 166 0.41 -0.07 -7.69
C GLY A 166 0.20 -1.48 -7.16
N SER A 167 -1.00 -1.80 -6.66
CA SER A 167 -1.33 -3.16 -6.22
C SER A 167 -1.28 -4.15 -7.37
N VAL A 168 -1.86 -3.82 -8.55
CA VAL A 168 -1.77 -4.69 -9.74
C VAL A 168 -0.32 -4.91 -10.14
N LEU A 169 0.49 -3.85 -10.21
CA LEU A 169 1.90 -3.95 -10.60
C LEU A 169 2.70 -4.82 -9.64
N ILE A 170 2.60 -4.58 -8.34
CA ILE A 170 3.29 -5.37 -7.31
C ILE A 170 2.86 -6.83 -7.40
N TYR A 171 1.55 -7.08 -7.42
CA TYR A 171 1.02 -8.44 -7.44
C TYR A 171 1.38 -9.19 -8.71
N ALA A 172 1.27 -8.56 -9.88
CA ALA A 172 1.61 -9.15 -11.17
C ALA A 172 3.10 -9.47 -11.29
N LEU A 173 3.98 -8.56 -10.84
CA LEU A 173 5.45 -8.75 -10.93
C LEU A 173 5.96 -9.86 -10.00
N GLY A 174 5.27 -10.16 -8.91
CA GLY A 174 5.64 -11.23 -7.99
C GLY A 174 4.96 -12.58 -8.26
N VAL A 175 4.01 -12.66 -9.22
CA VAL A 175 3.36 -13.93 -9.59
C VAL A 175 4.42 -14.96 -10.01
N SER A 176 4.21 -16.21 -9.62
CA SER A 176 5.06 -17.37 -9.93
C SER A 176 6.45 -17.39 -9.26
N HIS A 177 6.89 -16.28 -8.66
CA HIS A 177 8.22 -16.16 -8.05
C HIS A 177 8.16 -15.94 -6.54
N LEU A 178 7.21 -15.13 -6.07
CA LEU A 178 6.99 -14.85 -4.65
C LEU A 178 5.71 -15.49 -4.14
N TRP A 179 4.66 -15.47 -4.95
CA TRP A 179 3.37 -16.07 -4.64
C TRP A 179 2.67 -16.62 -5.88
N VAL A 180 1.66 -17.46 -5.66
CA VAL A 180 0.76 -17.96 -6.69
C VAL A 180 -0.67 -17.88 -6.17
N TRP A 181 -1.58 -17.39 -7.02
CA TRP A 181 -3.00 -17.45 -6.72
C TRP A 181 -3.52 -18.87 -6.92
N ASN A 182 -4.38 -19.33 -6.02
CA ASN A 182 -4.96 -20.66 -6.14
C ASN A 182 -6.02 -20.70 -7.24
N ALA A 183 -5.65 -21.25 -8.39
CA ALA A 183 -6.52 -21.41 -9.56
C ALA A 183 -7.90 -21.98 -9.21
N ALA A 184 -7.97 -23.00 -8.34
CA ALA A 184 -9.24 -23.60 -7.92
C ALA A 184 -10.20 -22.63 -7.20
N GLN A 185 -9.64 -21.57 -6.62
CA GLN A 185 -10.36 -20.51 -5.89
C GLN A 185 -10.51 -19.22 -6.69
N VAL A 186 -9.69 -18.96 -7.71
CA VAL A 186 -9.68 -17.65 -8.40
C VAL A 186 -9.90 -17.70 -9.92
N ASP A 187 -9.94 -18.87 -10.55
CA ASP A 187 -10.10 -18.97 -12.03
C ASP A 187 -11.45 -18.45 -12.53
N HIS A 188 -12.50 -18.52 -11.70
CA HIS A 188 -13.82 -18.00 -12.00
C HIS A 188 -13.96 -16.50 -11.72
N ILE A 189 -12.95 -15.88 -11.09
CA ILE A 189 -12.95 -14.47 -10.73
C ILE A 189 -12.28 -13.69 -11.85
N PRO A 190 -12.85 -12.57 -12.34
CA PRO A 190 -12.18 -11.72 -13.32
C PRO A 190 -10.79 -11.27 -12.82
N GLN A 191 -9.78 -11.34 -13.69
CA GLN A 191 -8.39 -11.01 -13.35
C GLN A 191 -7.85 -9.90 -14.24
N ILE A 192 -6.98 -9.06 -13.66
CA ILE A 192 -6.20 -8.04 -14.38
C ILE A 192 -4.73 -8.40 -14.20
N ALA A 193 -4.03 -8.73 -15.29
CA ALA A 193 -2.63 -9.16 -15.25
C ALA A 193 -2.35 -10.27 -14.20
N SER A 194 -3.21 -11.29 -14.17
CA SER A 194 -3.16 -12.41 -13.21
C SER A 194 -3.42 -12.02 -11.75
N VAL A 195 -4.01 -10.86 -11.49
CA VAL A 195 -4.43 -10.40 -10.17
C VAL A 195 -5.96 -10.39 -10.09
N PRO A 196 -6.60 -11.06 -9.11
CA PRO A 196 -8.05 -11.02 -8.96
C PRO A 196 -8.58 -9.60 -8.78
N VAL A 197 -9.63 -9.21 -9.52
CA VAL A 197 -10.12 -7.83 -9.61
C VAL A 197 -10.53 -7.23 -8.26
N PHE A 198 -10.94 -8.05 -7.28
CA PHE A 198 -11.31 -7.56 -5.96
C PHE A 198 -10.12 -6.97 -5.18
N VAL A 199 -8.88 -7.34 -5.51
CA VAL A 199 -7.68 -6.81 -4.86
C VAL A 199 -7.48 -5.33 -5.20
N PRO A 200 -7.31 -4.92 -6.48
CA PRO A 200 -7.17 -3.50 -6.80
C PRO A 200 -8.42 -2.68 -6.46
N LEU A 201 -9.62 -3.26 -6.52
CA LEU A 201 -10.84 -2.60 -6.05
C LEU A 201 -10.81 -2.32 -4.54
N ALA A 202 -10.32 -3.26 -3.73
CA ALA A 202 -10.18 -3.05 -2.29
C ALA A 202 -9.21 -1.90 -1.99
N PHE A 203 -8.08 -1.83 -2.69
CA PHE A 203 -7.14 -0.70 -2.56
C PHE A 203 -7.78 0.62 -3.03
N LEU A 204 -8.43 0.64 -4.21
CA LEU A 204 -9.11 1.84 -4.73
C LEU A 204 -10.12 2.38 -3.73
N LEU A 205 -11.06 1.55 -3.29
CA LEU A 205 -12.16 1.95 -2.42
C LEU A 205 -11.67 2.36 -1.03
N THR A 206 -10.67 1.67 -0.49
CA THR A 206 -10.07 2.07 0.80
C THR A 206 -9.48 3.47 0.72
N PHE A 207 -8.69 3.75 -0.32
CA PHE A 207 -8.02 5.03 -0.46
C PHE A 207 -8.95 6.16 -0.91
N LEU A 208 -10.06 5.86 -1.61
CA LEU A 208 -11.15 6.81 -1.81
C LEU A 208 -11.80 7.25 -0.49
N LEU A 209 -11.80 6.38 0.52
CA LEU A 209 -12.28 6.70 1.86
C LEU A 209 -11.22 7.30 2.78
N CYS A 210 -9.99 7.55 2.29
CA CYS A 210 -8.95 8.24 3.04
C CYS A 210 -9.43 9.54 3.72
N PRO A 211 -10.26 10.40 3.11
CA PRO A 211 -10.79 11.58 3.78
C PRO A 211 -11.56 11.24 5.05
N TYR A 212 -12.35 10.17 5.05
CA TYR A 212 -13.09 9.71 6.22
C TYR A 212 -12.19 9.01 7.25
N VAL A 213 -11.13 8.35 6.77
CA VAL A 213 -10.18 7.59 7.60
C VAL A 213 -9.19 8.51 8.31
N PHE A 214 -8.71 9.56 7.63
CA PHE A 214 -7.81 10.59 8.17
C PHE A 214 -8.54 11.77 8.81
N GLY A 215 -9.88 11.79 8.75
CA GLY A 215 -10.73 12.70 9.50
C GLY A 215 -11.11 13.98 8.74
N VAL A 216 -12.07 13.87 7.82
CA VAL A 216 -12.83 14.99 7.25
C VAL A 216 -14.29 14.80 7.66
N THR A 217 -14.65 15.28 8.86
CA THR A 217 -16.04 15.26 9.34
C THR A 217 -16.46 16.69 9.66
N GLY A 218 -17.54 17.15 9.02
CA GLY A 218 -18.17 18.43 9.36
C GLY A 218 -17.27 19.66 9.24
N SER A 219 -16.56 19.83 8.10
CA SER A 219 -15.78 21.04 7.74
C SER A 219 -14.45 21.31 8.46
N PHE A 220 -13.92 20.36 9.25
CA PHE A 220 -12.53 20.41 9.74
C PHE A 220 -11.78 19.12 9.40
N LEU A 221 -10.50 19.24 9.00
CA LEU A 221 -9.53 18.16 9.21
C LEU A 221 -9.47 17.99 10.73
N ARG A 222 -10.23 17.04 11.27
CA ARG A 222 -10.06 16.68 12.67
C ARG A 222 -8.74 15.94 12.70
N GLU A 223 -7.76 16.45 13.44
CA GLU A 223 -6.51 15.73 13.68
C GLU A 223 -6.85 14.34 14.22
N GLN A 224 -6.87 13.35 13.34
CA GLN A 224 -7.07 11.98 13.72
C GLN A 224 -5.69 11.36 13.83
N HIS A 225 -5.44 10.73 14.99
CA HIS A 225 -4.18 10.03 15.21
C HIS A 225 -3.93 9.06 14.06
N THR A 226 -2.78 9.20 13.40
CA THR A 226 -2.43 8.48 12.15
C THR A 226 -2.45 6.96 12.34
N GLY A 227 -2.15 6.49 13.55
CA GLY A 227 -2.33 5.08 13.91
C GLY A 227 -3.79 4.61 13.87
N VAL A 228 -4.75 5.42 14.32
CA VAL A 228 -6.19 5.05 14.27
C VAL A 228 -6.69 5.04 12.83
N ALA A 229 -6.25 6.01 12.03
CA ALA A 229 -6.48 6.02 10.59
C ALA A 229 -5.93 4.73 9.94
N GLY A 230 -4.71 4.33 10.30
CA GLY A 230 -4.10 3.10 9.81
C GLY A 230 -4.88 1.84 10.17
N ILE A 231 -5.30 1.70 11.44
CA ILE A 231 -6.12 0.56 11.88
C ILE A 231 -7.40 0.45 11.04
N ARG A 232 -8.13 1.56 10.85
CA ARG A 232 -9.36 1.59 10.04
C ARG A 232 -9.08 1.19 8.60
N CYS A 233 -8.00 1.69 8.01
CA CYS A 233 -7.56 1.35 6.67
C CYS A 233 -7.30 -0.15 6.53
N GLY A 234 -6.53 -0.75 7.45
CA GLY A 234 -6.22 -2.17 7.45
C GLY A 234 -7.46 -3.07 7.57
N ILE A 235 -8.38 -2.72 8.47
CA ILE A 235 -9.67 -3.42 8.61
C ILE A 235 -10.46 -3.34 7.31
N PHE A 236 -10.53 -2.15 6.71
CA PHE A 236 -11.36 -1.92 5.53
C PHE A 236 -10.82 -2.63 4.28
N ILE A 237 -9.50 -2.60 4.06
CA ILE A 237 -8.84 -3.39 3.00
C ILE A 237 -9.18 -4.87 3.17
N GLY A 238 -8.97 -5.41 4.38
CA GLY A 238 -9.21 -6.81 4.67
C GLY A 238 -10.68 -7.20 4.48
N ALA A 239 -11.61 -6.38 4.98
CA ALA A 239 -13.05 -6.59 4.84
C ALA A 239 -13.48 -6.55 3.37
N LEU A 240 -13.00 -5.58 2.59
CA LEU A 240 -13.34 -5.48 1.16
C LEU A 240 -12.78 -6.65 0.36
N GLN A 241 -11.55 -7.08 0.61
CA GLN A 241 -11.00 -8.24 -0.06
C GLN A 241 -11.78 -9.51 0.31
N PHE A 242 -12.18 -9.65 1.58
CA PHE A 242 -12.95 -10.81 2.03
C PHE A 242 -14.36 -10.82 1.43
N LEU A 243 -15.05 -9.68 1.43
CA LEU A 243 -16.36 -9.53 0.80
C LEU A 243 -16.28 -9.74 -0.71
N GLY A 244 -15.28 -9.18 -1.37
CA GLY A 244 -15.02 -9.41 -2.80
C GLY A 244 -14.84 -10.89 -3.10
N PHE A 245 -13.97 -11.56 -2.34
CA PHE A 245 -13.81 -13.01 -2.44
C PHE A 245 -15.13 -13.75 -2.26
N LEU A 246 -15.90 -13.46 -1.19
CA LEU A 246 -17.18 -14.11 -0.93
C LEU A 246 -18.21 -13.89 -2.04
N MET A 247 -18.31 -12.67 -2.58
CA MET A 247 -19.25 -12.38 -3.67
C MET A 247 -18.94 -13.24 -4.89
N PHE A 248 -17.68 -13.30 -5.32
CA PHE A 248 -17.32 -14.11 -6.49
C PHE A 248 -17.36 -15.61 -6.19
N TYR A 249 -17.02 -16.03 -4.97
CA TYR A 249 -17.06 -17.42 -4.54
C TYR A 249 -18.50 -17.97 -4.45
N ALA A 250 -19.45 -17.16 -3.97
CA ALA A 250 -20.86 -17.56 -3.88
C ALA A 250 -21.57 -17.54 -5.25
N LEU A 251 -20.99 -16.86 -6.25
CA LEU A 251 -21.47 -16.84 -7.64
C LEU A 251 -20.95 -18.02 -8.48
N LYS A 252 -20.17 -18.93 -7.88
CA LYS A 252 -19.69 -20.19 -8.47
C LYS A 252 -20.79 -21.25 -8.48
#